data_AF-A0A1E4IJ96-F1
#
_entry.id   AF-A0A1E4IJ96-F1
#
_cell.length_a   1.000
_cell.length_b   1.000
_cell.length_c   1.000
_cell.angle_alpha   90.00
_cell.angle_beta   90.00
_cell.angle_gamma   90.00
#
_symmetry.space_group_name_H-M   'P 1'
#
loop_
_entity.id
_entity.type
_entity.pdbx_description
1 polymer ?
#
loop_
_entity_poly.entity_id
_entity_poly.type
_entity_poly.pdbx_seq_one_letter_code
_entity_poly.pdbx_strand_id
1 'polypeptide(L)'
;MSGTLQSLRELARGLADGLLRVAVLVFGALAAVVALATGLALALGLILWSLLRGRRPLPPNVFVRRSRASRPVPPAEIVDVQAREVPPSERPPQG
;
A
#
# COMPACT_ATOMS: atom_id res chain seq x y z
N MET A 1 -55.44 33.17 -3.29
CA MET A 1 -54.41 32.85 -4.32
C MET A 1 -52.97 32.81 -3.77
N SER A 2 -52.73 33.08 -2.48
CA SER A 2 -51.39 33.03 -1.86
C SER A 2 -50.88 31.62 -1.53
N GLY A 3 -51.77 30.68 -1.18
CA GLY A 3 -51.38 29.32 -0.79
C GLY A 3 -50.80 28.45 -1.91
N THR A 4 -51.22 28.66 -3.17
CA THR A 4 -50.70 27.90 -4.32
C THR A 4 -49.25 28.27 -4.64
N LEU A 5 -48.89 29.55 -4.52
CA LEU A 5 -47.52 30.03 -4.70
C LEU A 5 -46.57 29.52 -3.61
N GLN A 6 -47.07 29.38 -2.38
CA GLN A 6 -46.28 28.84 -1.28
C GLN A 6 -46.00 27.34 -1.47
N SER A 7 -47.01 26.58 -1.89
CA SER A 7 -46.88 25.15 -2.21
C SER A 7 -45.89 24.91 -3.37
N LEU A 8 -45.97 25.72 -4.43
CA LEU A 8 -45.02 25.68 -5.55
C LEU A 8 -43.57 25.96 -5.11
N ARG A 9 -43.37 26.92 -4.19
CA ARG A 9 -42.03 27.24 -3.66
C ARG A 9 -41.47 26.12 -2.80
N GLU A 10 -42.29 25.46 -1.99
CA GLU A 10 -41.85 24.32 -1.18
C GLU A 10 -41.48 23.12 -2.05
N LEU A 11 -42.27 22.82 -3.08
CA LEU A 11 -41.95 21.80 -4.08
C LEU A 11 -40.65 22.13 -4.83
N ALA A 12 -40.49 23.37 -5.28
CA ALA A 12 -39.27 23.81 -5.97
C ALA A 12 -38.02 23.70 -5.08
N ARG A 13 -38.13 24.01 -3.79
CA ARG A 13 -37.05 23.84 -2.82
C ARG A 13 -36.69 22.38 -2.59
N GLY A 14 -37.69 21.51 -2.43
CA GLY A 14 -37.46 20.07 -2.28
C GLY A 14 -36.78 19.47 -3.51
N LEU A 15 -37.21 19.90 -4.71
CA LEU A 15 -36.60 19.46 -5.97
C LEU A 15 -35.17 19.98 -6.10
N ALA A 16 -34.91 21.24 -5.76
CA ALA A 16 -33.58 21.83 -5.80
C ALA A 16 -32.61 21.15 -4.81
N ASP A 17 -33.06 20.85 -3.59
CA ASP A 17 -32.24 20.14 -2.61
C ASP A 17 -31.94 18.69 -3.07
N GLY A 18 -32.95 18.02 -3.64
CA GLY A 18 -32.75 16.72 -4.27
C GLY A 18 -31.72 16.76 -5.40
N LEU A 19 -31.83 17.75 -6.29
CA LEU A 19 -30.91 17.93 -7.41
C LEU A 19 -29.49 18.25 -6.93
N LEU A 20 -29.37 19.07 -5.88
CA LEU A 20 -28.08 19.41 -5.27
C LEU A 20 -27.42 18.17 -4.67
N ARG A 21 -28.17 17.34 -3.94
CA ARG A 21 -27.64 16.08 -3.38
C ARG A 21 -27.16 15.13 -4.47
N VAL A 22 -27.94 14.97 -5.55
CA VAL A 22 -27.55 14.15 -6.70
C VAL A 22 -26.30 14.72 -7.35
N ALA A 23 -26.23 16.04 -7.56
CA ALA A 23 -25.05 16.68 -8.12
C ALA A 23 -23.82 16.41 -7.25
N VAL A 24 -23.91 16.61 -5.93
CA VAL A 24 -22.82 16.35 -4.98
C VAL A 24 -22.38 14.89 -5.03
N LEU A 25 -23.31 13.93 -5.10
CA LEU A 25 -22.99 12.51 -5.24
C LEU A 25 -22.26 12.21 -6.55
N VAL A 26 -22.73 12.76 -7.67
CA VAL A 26 -22.12 12.56 -8.98
C VAL A 26 -20.71 13.16 -9.02
N PHE A 27 -20.54 14.40 -8.56
CA PHE A 27 -19.22 15.04 -8.47
C PHE A 27 -18.28 14.30 -7.53
N GLY A 28 -18.78 13.84 -6.38
CA GLY A 28 -18.01 13.05 -5.44
C GLY A 28 -17.55 11.72 -6.04
N ALA A 29 -18.44 11.02 -6.75
CA ALA A 29 -18.10 9.78 -7.44
C ALA A 29 -17.05 10.00 -8.53
N LEU A 30 -17.22 11.05 -9.36
CA LEU A 30 -16.23 11.45 -10.37
C LEU A 30 -14.87 11.76 -9.74
N ALA A 31 -14.85 12.56 -8.66
CA ALA A 31 -13.62 12.89 -7.95
C ALA A 31 -12.94 11.64 -7.37
N ALA A 32 -13.71 10.69 -6.82
CA ALA A 32 -13.19 9.43 -6.31
C ALA A 32 -12.54 8.59 -7.42
N VAL A 33 -13.17 8.49 -8.59
CA VAL A 33 -12.62 7.78 -9.75
C VAL A 33 -11.30 8.41 -10.21
N VAL A 34 -11.24 9.74 -10.33
CA VAL A 34 -10.01 10.46 -10.71
C VAL A 34 -8.90 10.25 -9.68
N ALA A 35 -9.23 10.34 -8.38
CA ALA A 35 -8.26 10.12 -7.31
C ALA A 35 -7.71 8.69 -7.35
N LEU A 36 -8.56 7.69 -7.57
CA LEU A 36 -8.17 6.29 -7.67
C LEU A 36 -7.27 6.05 -8.89
N ALA A 37 -7.64 6.58 -10.06
CA ALA A 37 -6.83 6.50 -11.28
C ALA A 37 -5.45 7.16 -11.09
N THR A 38 -5.40 8.31 -10.42
CA THR A 38 -4.15 9.02 -10.12
C THR A 38 -3.27 8.21 -9.16
N GLY A 39 -3.85 7.68 -8.08
CA GLY A 39 -3.14 6.81 -7.14
C GLY A 39 -2.57 5.57 -7.83
N LEU A 40 -3.36 4.94 -8.71
CA LEU A 40 -2.91 3.78 -9.49
C LEU A 40 -1.79 4.14 -10.45
N ALA A 41 -1.91 5.26 -11.17
CA ALA A 41 -0.88 5.74 -12.08
C ALA A 41 0.45 6.03 -11.35
N LEU A 42 0.39 6.65 -10.17
CA LEU A 42 1.56 6.88 -9.33
C LEU A 42 2.18 5.58 -8.83
N ALA A 43 1.37 4.63 -8.35
CA ALA A 43 1.86 3.33 -7.90
C ALA A 43 2.58 2.57 -9.02
N LEU A 44 1.95 2.49 -10.21
CA LEU A 44 2.55 1.87 -11.39
C LEU A 44 3.82 2.60 -11.84
N GLY A 45 3.80 3.94 -11.84
CA GLY A 45 4.95 4.76 -12.16
C GLY A 45 6.14 4.49 -11.23
N LEU A 46 5.89 4.38 -9.92
CA LEU A 46 6.93 4.04 -8.93
C LEU A 46 7.46 2.61 -9.11
N ILE A 47 6.58 1.65 -9.38
CA ILE A 47 6.97 0.26 -9.67
C ILE A 47 7.87 0.23 -10.91
N LEU A 48 7.43 0.84 -12.01
CA LEU A 48 8.19 0.91 -13.25
C LEU A 48 9.53 1.60 -13.03
N TRP A 49 9.54 2.72 -12.32
CA TRP A 49 10.76 3.45 -11.98
C TRP A 49 11.74 2.61 -11.13
N SER A 50 11.23 1.81 -10.20
CA SER A 50 12.05 0.92 -9.38
C SER A 50 12.70 -0.19 -10.21
N LEU A 51 11.95 -0.74 -11.16
CA LEU A 51 12.41 -1.75 -12.12
C LEU A 51 13.52 -1.18 -13.01
N LEU A 52 13.32 0.02 -13.59
CA LEU A 52 14.32 0.68 -14.43
C LEU A 52 15.62 0.96 -13.68
N ARG A 53 15.55 1.31 -12.39
CA ARG A 53 16.74 1.56 -11.55
C ARG A 53 17.41 0.28 -11.03
N GLY A 54 16.90 -0.90 -11.40
CA GLY A 54 17.41 -2.20 -10.91
C GLY A 54 17.26 -2.39 -9.40
N ARG A 55 16.50 -1.52 -8.72
CA ARG A 55 16.23 -1.65 -7.29
C ARG A 55 14.99 -2.50 -7.13
N ARG A 56 15.19 -3.77 -6.76
CA ARG A 56 14.09 -4.69 -6.44
C ARG A 56 13.18 -4.02 -5.41
N PRO A 57 11.85 -3.93 -5.63
CA PRO A 57 10.94 -3.45 -4.61
C PRO A 57 11.00 -4.43 -3.45
N LEU A 58 11.78 -4.11 -2.42
CA LEU A 58 11.83 -4.91 -1.21
C LEU A 58 10.41 -4.90 -0.62
N PRO A 59 9.85 -6.06 -0.24
CA PRO A 59 8.60 -6.08 0.48
C PRO A 59 8.75 -5.17 1.70
N PRO A 60 7.76 -4.30 2.00
CA PRO A 60 7.79 -3.53 3.22
C PRO A 60 7.80 -4.55 4.36
N ASN A 61 8.98 -4.80 4.95
CA ASN A 61 9.11 -5.60 6.15
C ASN A 61 8.45 -4.82 7.29
N VAL A 62 7.14 -5.00 7.44
CA VAL A 62 6.31 -4.43 8.52
C VAL A 62 6.74 -4.98 9.91
N PHE A 63 7.72 -5.90 9.95
CA PHE A 63 8.24 -6.53 11.17
C PHE A 63 9.60 -6.02 11.66
N VAL A 64 10.21 -4.98 11.05
CA VAL A 64 11.39 -4.37 11.70
C VAL A 64 10.93 -3.27 12.63
N ARG A 65 10.52 -3.69 13.84
CA ARG A 65 10.53 -2.84 15.03
C ARG A 65 11.78 -1.98 14.97
N ARG A 66 11.57 -0.67 14.86
CA ARG A 66 12.56 0.41 14.84
C ARG A 66 13.63 0.18 15.91
N SER A 67 14.65 -0.62 15.60
CA SER A 67 15.83 -0.74 16.43
C SER A 67 16.78 0.33 15.97
N ARG A 68 16.79 1.41 16.75
CA ARG A 68 17.65 2.58 16.62
C ARG A 68 19.09 2.18 16.90
N ALA A 69 19.70 1.40 16.01
CA ALA A 69 21.14 1.12 15.90
C ALA A 69 21.31 0.00 14.86
N SER A 70 21.67 0.32 13.63
CA SER A 70 22.21 -0.71 12.73
C SER A 70 23.23 -0.07 11.83
N ARG A 71 24.48 -0.41 12.17
CA ARG A 71 25.70 -0.28 11.37
C ARG A 71 25.44 -0.65 9.90
N PRO A 72 26.28 -0.14 8.97
CA PRO A 72 26.32 -0.68 7.62
C PRO A 72 26.60 -2.19 7.70
N VAL A 73 25.70 -3.00 7.16
CA VAL A 73 25.92 -4.44 6.97
C VAL A 73 26.95 -4.58 5.86
N PRO A 74 28.14 -5.16 6.11
CA PRO A 74 29.12 -5.40 5.05
C PRO A 74 28.56 -6.40 4.02
N PRO A 75 28.96 -6.29 2.75
CA PRO A 75 28.52 -7.21 1.71
C PRO A 75 28.89 -8.64 2.10
N ALA A 76 27.97 -9.58 1.88
CA ALA A 76 28.11 -10.98 2.21
C ALA A 76 29.36 -11.57 1.55
N GLU A 77 30.43 -11.70 2.33
CA GLU A 77 31.57 -12.53 2.02
C GLU A 77 31.09 -13.98 2.15
N ILE A 78 30.95 -14.64 1.00
CA ILE A 78 30.59 -16.05 0.92
C ILE A 78 31.82 -16.81 1.45
N VAL A 79 31.76 -17.18 2.73
CA VAL A 79 32.76 -18.06 3.34
C VAL A 79 32.38 -19.47 2.93
N ASP A 80 33.14 -20.05 2.00
CA ASP A 80 33.06 -21.48 1.70
C ASP A 80 33.41 -22.25 2.98
N VAL A 81 32.37 -22.73 3.66
CA VAL A 81 32.53 -23.61 4.81
C VAL A 81 32.97 -24.95 4.26
N GLN A 82 34.29 -25.16 4.17
CA GLN A 82 34.89 -26.48 4.02
C GLN A 82 34.37 -27.34 5.18
N ALA A 83 33.43 -28.24 4.86
CA ALA A 83 32.90 -29.21 5.79
C ALA A 83 34.04 -30.13 6.22
N ARG A 84 34.69 -29.79 7.34
CA ARG A 84 35.70 -30.64 7.96
C ARG A 84 35.00 -31.90 8.46
N GLU A 85 35.20 -33.02 7.75
CA GLU A 85 34.68 -34.32 8.16
C GLU A 85 35.16 -34.64 9.58
N VAL A 86 34.20 -34.78 10.50
CA VAL A 86 34.47 -35.19 11.88
C VAL A 86 34.62 -36.71 11.85
N PRO A 87 35.77 -37.28 12.25
CA PRO A 87 35.92 -38.74 12.28
C PRO A 87 34.95 -39.34 13.30
N PRO A 88 34.34 -40.50 13.00
CA PRO A 88 33.43 -41.16 13.91
C PRO A 88 34.18 -41.54 15.19
N SER A 89 33.67 -41.11 16.34
CA SER A 89 34.20 -41.46 17.64
C SER A 89 34.15 -42.97 17.84
N GLU A 90 35.32 -43.62 17.85
CA GLU A 90 35.45 -45.00 18.29
C GLU A 90 34.97 -45.12 19.74
N ARG A 91 33.94 -45.96 19.94
CA ARG A 91 33.38 -46.27 21.25
C ARG A 91 34.41 -47.12 22.02
N PRO A 92 34.81 -46.76 23.26
CA PRO A 92 35.82 -47.52 23.99
C PRO A 92 35.29 -48.92 24.37
N PRO A 93 36.18 -49.92 24.53
CA PRO A 93 35.80 -51.30 24.81
C PRO A 93 35.15 -51.40 26.19
N GLN A 94 33.98 -52.04 26.24
CA GLN A 94 33.38 -52.47 27.51
C GLN A 94 34.17 -53.70 27.96
N GLY A 95 34.87 -53.56 29.08
CA GLY A 95 35.51 -54.68 29.79
C GLY A 95 34.48 -55.58 30.46
#